data_AF-A0A6C8Z048-F1
#
_entry.id   AF-A0A6C8Z048-F1
#
_cell.length_a   1.000
_cell.length_b   1.000
_cell.length_c   1.000
_cell.angle_alpha   90.00
_cell.angle_beta   90.00
_cell.angle_gamma   90.00
#
_symmetry.space_group_name_H-M   'P 1'
#
loop_
_entity.id
_entity.type
_entity.pdbx_description
1 polymer ?
#
loop_
_entity_poly.entity_id
_entity_poly.type
_entity_poly.pdbx_seq_one_letter_code
_entity_poly.pdbx_strand_id
1 'polypeptide(L)'
;MLPMNIHMGGVNYLDGKTISLDQMQRALLDNPSLNVTTSAPTENQLIEYFYQLIKEDVQEVLIICLSSSLSQTYSNLLNISSMFSHRMKIYIYDSRTISHGEAVMVLVASKLLNQGATMPE
;
A
#
# COMPACT_ATOMS: atom_id res chain seq x y z
N MET A 1 -2.31 4.67 -4.47
CA MET A 1 -2.33 3.27 -3.97
C MET A 1 -0.95 2.67 -4.13
N LEU A 2 -0.40 2.09 -3.06
CA LEU A 2 0.90 1.44 -3.06
C LEU A 2 0.73 -0.03 -3.51
N PRO A 3 1.27 -0.45 -4.67
CA PRO A 3 1.07 -1.81 -5.16
C PRO A 3 1.88 -2.83 -4.34
N MET A 4 1.31 -4.03 -4.16
CA MET A 4 2.02 -5.17 -3.58
C MET A 4 2.78 -5.95 -4.67
N ASN A 5 3.75 -6.76 -4.26
CA ASN A 5 4.49 -7.63 -5.16
C ASN A 5 3.79 -8.98 -5.29
N ILE A 6 3.62 -9.46 -6.52
CA ILE A 6 3.11 -10.80 -6.86
C ILE A 6 4.23 -11.55 -7.58
N HIS A 7 4.71 -12.63 -6.98
CA HIS A 7 5.70 -13.51 -7.55
C HIS A 7 4.99 -14.68 -8.22
N MET A 8 5.04 -14.75 -9.54
CA MET A 8 4.32 -15.76 -10.33
C MET A 8 5.21 -16.29 -11.45
N GLY A 9 5.46 -17.59 -11.46
CA GLY A 9 6.26 -18.24 -12.52
C GLY A 9 7.69 -17.71 -12.65
N GLY A 10 8.30 -17.26 -11.55
CA GLY A 10 9.66 -16.68 -11.53
C GLY A 10 9.73 -15.21 -11.95
N VAL A 11 8.60 -14.56 -12.21
CA VAL A 11 8.51 -13.13 -12.53
C VAL A 11 7.84 -12.39 -11.37
N ASN A 12 8.34 -11.19 -11.06
CA ASN A 12 7.73 -10.30 -10.09
C ASN A 12 6.83 -9.26 -10.79
N TYR A 13 5.60 -9.15 -10.33
CA TYR A 13 4.60 -8.20 -10.82
C TYR A 13 4.19 -7.24 -9.72
N LEU A 14 3.75 -6.05 -10.11
CA LEU A 14 3.10 -5.08 -9.25
C LEU A 14 1.59 -5.20 -9.44
N ASP A 15 0.89 -5.52 -8.36
CA ASP A 15 -0.56 -5.66 -8.37
C ASP A 15 -1.25 -4.40 -8.91
N GLY A 16 -2.14 -4.59 -9.88
CA GLY A 16 -2.88 -3.52 -10.55
C GLY A 16 -2.03 -2.59 -11.43
N LYS A 17 -0.70 -2.80 -11.52
CA LYS A 17 0.21 -1.97 -12.35
C LYS A 17 0.82 -2.75 -13.50
N THR A 18 1.54 -3.83 -13.23
CA THR A 18 2.19 -4.64 -14.29
C THR A 18 1.44 -5.95 -14.55
N ILE A 19 0.47 -6.28 -13.70
CA ILE A 19 -0.49 -7.36 -13.94
C ILE A 19 -1.89 -6.91 -13.54
N SER A 20 -2.87 -7.23 -14.36
CA SER A 20 -4.30 -7.02 -14.06
C SER A 20 -4.92 -8.26 -13.42
N LEU A 21 -6.06 -8.08 -12.75
CA LEU A 21 -6.84 -9.18 -12.18
C LEU A 21 -7.18 -10.25 -13.23
N ASP A 22 -7.63 -9.85 -14.42
CA ASP A 22 -7.99 -10.77 -15.50
C ASP A 22 -6.79 -11.57 -16.03
N GLN A 23 -5.60 -10.96 -16.06
CA GLN A 23 -4.37 -11.66 -16.44
C GLN A 23 -3.96 -12.67 -15.37
N MET A 24 -4.02 -12.28 -14.09
CA MET A 24 -3.71 -13.17 -12.98
C MET A 24 -4.69 -14.35 -12.91
N GLN A 25 -6.00 -14.07 -13.02
CA GLN A 25 -7.05 -15.10 -13.02
C GLN A 25 -6.86 -16.09 -14.15
N ARG A 26 -6.61 -15.62 -15.39
CA ARG A 26 -6.33 -16.52 -16.52
C ARG A 26 -5.10 -17.39 -16.27
N ALA A 27 -3.99 -16.80 -15.82
CA ALA A 27 -2.77 -17.55 -15.53
C ALA A 27 -2.99 -18.67 -14.49
N LEU A 28 -3.79 -18.40 -13.46
CA LEU A 28 -4.13 -19.38 -12.41
C LEU A 28 -5.11 -20.45 -12.88
N LEU A 29 -6.10 -20.08 -13.71
CA LEU A 29 -7.08 -21.03 -14.26
C LEU A 29 -6.45 -21.95 -15.31
N ASP A 30 -5.61 -21.41 -16.18
CA ASP A 30 -4.91 -22.15 -17.24
C ASP A 30 -3.82 -23.06 -16.67
N ASN A 31 -3.23 -22.69 -15.51
CA ASN A 31 -2.25 -23.50 -14.80
C ASN A 31 -2.47 -23.47 -13.28
N PRO A 32 -3.35 -24.35 -12.74
CA PRO A 32 -3.61 -24.43 -11.30
C PRO A 32 -2.40 -24.82 -10.45
N SER A 33 -1.34 -25.36 -11.07
CA SER A 33 -0.08 -25.73 -10.40
C SER A 33 0.95 -24.61 -10.38
N LEU A 34 0.63 -23.45 -10.98
CA LEU A 34 1.51 -22.30 -11.03
C LEU A 34 1.81 -21.79 -9.61
N ASN A 35 3.09 -21.74 -9.27
CA ASN A 35 3.52 -21.19 -7.98
C ASN A 35 3.28 -19.67 -7.97
N VAL A 36 2.47 -19.22 -7.02
CA VAL A 36 2.17 -17.82 -6.78
C VAL A 36 2.35 -17.50 -5.30
N THR A 37 3.14 -16.47 -5.01
CA THR A 37 3.29 -15.90 -3.67
C THR A 37 3.25 -14.39 -3.72
N THR A 38 3.07 -13.74 -2.57
CA THR A 38 3.03 -12.28 -2.45
C THR A 38 4.06 -11.79 -1.45
N SER A 39 4.55 -10.55 -1.62
CA SER A 39 5.35 -9.89 -0.60
C SER A 39 4.96 -8.43 -0.43
N ALA A 40 5.26 -7.88 0.75
CA ALA A 40 5.14 -6.46 1.02
C ALA A 40 5.99 -5.64 0.02
N PRO A 41 5.73 -4.32 -0.11
CA PRO A 41 6.56 -3.44 -0.89
C PRO A 41 7.99 -3.41 -0.36
N THR A 42 8.95 -3.34 -1.27
CA THR A 42 10.37 -3.22 -0.94
C THR A 42 10.68 -1.82 -0.43
N GLU A 43 11.80 -1.65 0.25
CA GLU A 43 12.26 -0.34 0.72
C GLU A 43 12.34 0.68 -0.43
N ASN A 44 12.96 0.31 -1.55
CA ASN A 44 13.04 1.18 -2.73
C ASN A 44 11.67 1.59 -3.27
N GLN A 45 10.69 0.68 -3.30
CA GLN A 45 9.32 1.00 -3.74
C GLN A 45 8.65 2.00 -2.78
N LEU A 46 8.91 1.90 -1.48
CA LEU A 46 8.42 2.86 -0.49
C LEU A 46 9.10 4.22 -0.64
N ILE A 47 10.41 4.25 -0.88
CA ILE A 47 11.16 5.48 -1.15
C ILE A 47 10.58 6.20 -2.37
N GLU A 48 10.38 5.47 -3.47
CA GLU A 48 9.78 6.01 -4.69
C GLU A 48 8.36 6.52 -4.44
N TYR A 49 7.56 5.82 -3.64
CA TYR A 49 6.22 6.26 -3.26
C TYR A 49 6.24 7.59 -2.50
N PHE A 50 7.10 7.74 -1.50
CA PHE A 50 7.22 9.01 -0.78
C PHE A 50 7.77 10.15 -1.64
N TYR A 51 8.72 9.87 -2.54
CA TYR A 51 9.18 10.88 -3.50
C TYR A 51 8.08 11.31 -4.49
N GLN A 52 7.19 10.40 -4.87
CA GLN A 52 6.00 10.76 -5.67
C GLN A 52 5.08 11.72 -4.89
N LEU A 53 4.78 11.41 -3.62
CA LEU A 53 3.98 12.31 -2.78
C LEU A 53 4.63 13.70 -2.61
N ILE A 54 5.94 13.76 -2.41
CA ILE A 54 6.68 15.04 -2.34
C ILE A 54 6.58 15.81 -3.65
N LYS A 55 6.72 15.13 -4.80
CA LYS A 55 6.60 15.74 -6.13
C LYS A 55 5.19 16.27 -6.39
N GLU A 56 4.18 15.67 -5.79
CA GLU A 56 2.77 16.09 -5.82
C GLU A 56 2.44 17.18 -4.77
N ASP A 57 3.45 17.70 -4.07
CA ASP A 57 3.33 18.73 -3.04
C ASP A 57 2.45 18.33 -1.84
N VAL A 58 2.39 17.03 -1.54
CA VAL A 58 1.68 16.50 -0.37
C VAL A 58 2.46 16.86 0.89
N GLN A 59 1.85 17.66 1.76
CA GLN A 59 2.45 18.10 3.04
C GLN A 59 2.10 17.16 4.21
N GLU A 60 1.00 16.44 4.10
CA GLU A 60 0.47 15.57 5.15
C GLU A 60 -0.23 14.36 4.53
N VAL A 61 0.08 13.16 5.01
CA VAL A 61 -0.49 11.91 4.48
C VAL A 61 -0.91 10.96 5.59
N LEU A 62 -2.13 10.44 5.48
CA LEU A 62 -2.60 9.28 6.23
C LEU A 62 -2.50 8.03 5.36
N ILE A 63 -1.70 7.07 5.79
CA ILE A 63 -1.52 5.77 5.15
C ILE A 63 -2.21 4.72 6.01
N ILE A 64 -3.40 4.30 5.58
CA ILE A 64 -4.08 3.12 6.13
C ILE A 64 -3.56 1.91 5.35
N CYS A 65 -3.02 0.92 6.05
CA CYS A 65 -2.49 -0.29 5.42
C CYS A 65 -3.19 -1.55 5.92
N LEU A 66 -3.12 -2.62 5.11
CA LEU A 66 -3.55 -3.95 5.52
C LEU A 66 -2.93 -4.40 6.84
N SER A 67 -3.59 -5.36 7.49
CA SER A 67 -3.23 -5.84 8.82
C SER A 67 -1.75 -6.20 8.96
N SER A 68 -1.13 -5.69 10.02
CA SER A 68 0.23 -6.07 10.43
C SER A 68 0.40 -7.57 10.73
N SER A 69 -0.70 -8.28 11.02
CA SER A 69 -0.69 -9.74 11.22
C SER A 69 -0.56 -10.54 9.92
N LEU A 70 -0.79 -9.90 8.77
CA LEU A 70 -0.76 -10.53 7.45
C LEU A 70 0.41 -10.06 6.59
N SER A 71 0.96 -8.88 6.87
CA SER A 71 1.98 -8.25 6.02
C SER A 71 2.93 -7.37 6.80
N GLN A 72 4.21 -7.36 6.38
CA GLN A 72 5.22 -6.40 6.88
C GLN A 72 5.04 -4.98 6.32
N THR A 73 4.01 -4.69 5.52
CA THR A 73 3.81 -3.34 4.96
C THR A 73 3.77 -2.26 6.04
N TYR A 74 3.05 -2.51 7.15
CA TYR A 74 2.99 -1.59 8.29
C TYR A 74 4.37 -1.32 8.91
N SER A 75 5.13 -2.38 9.22
CA SER A 75 6.47 -2.23 9.81
C SER A 75 7.47 -1.58 8.85
N ASN A 76 7.40 -1.89 7.56
CA ASN A 76 8.28 -1.30 6.55
C ASN A 76 8.02 0.21 6.40
N LEU A 77 6.75 0.62 6.41
CA LEU A 77 6.36 2.03 6.40
C LEU A 77 6.86 2.76 7.65
N LEU A 78 6.71 2.16 8.85
CA LEU A 78 7.22 2.76 10.09
C LEU A 78 8.73 3.00 10.01
N ASN A 79 9.49 1.99 9.57
CA ASN A 79 10.95 2.05 9.49
C ASN A 79 11.42 3.20 8.59
N ILE A 80 10.73 3.42 7.47
CA ILE A 80 11.17 4.37 6.46
C ILE A 80 10.59 5.78 6.62
N SER A 81 9.46 5.92 7.33
CA SER A 81 8.75 7.19 7.49
C SER A 81 9.63 8.31 8.08
N SER A 82 10.54 7.97 9.00
CA SER A 82 11.44 8.92 9.64
C SER A 82 12.34 9.65 8.64
N MET A 83 12.73 9.00 7.54
CA MET A 83 13.53 9.60 6.47
C MET A 83 12.83 10.78 5.80
N PHE A 84 11.49 10.82 5.81
CA PHE A 84 10.67 11.81 5.11
C PHE A 84 9.99 12.82 6.05
N SER A 85 10.12 12.64 7.36
CA SER A 85 9.52 13.49 8.41
C SER A 85 9.87 14.99 8.30
N HIS A 86 11.02 15.32 7.71
CA HIS A 86 11.48 16.68 7.48
C HIS A 86 10.89 17.34 6.22
N ARG A 87 10.04 16.61 5.47
CA ARG A 87 9.38 17.07 4.23
C ARG A 87 7.87 16.99 4.30
N MET A 88 7.31 16.08 5.09
CA MET A 88 5.86 15.88 5.23
C MET A 88 5.52 15.24 6.57
N LYS A 89 4.29 15.46 7.03
CA LYS A 89 3.71 14.74 8.16
C LYS A 89 3.16 13.40 7.69
N ILE A 90 3.57 12.31 8.36
CA ILE A 90 3.22 10.95 7.95
C ILE A 90 2.51 10.26 9.12
N TYR A 91 1.27 9.84 8.87
CA TYR A 91 0.46 9.06 9.80
C TYR A 91 0.26 7.68 9.20
N ILE A 92 0.66 6.64 9.93
CA ILE A 92 0.53 5.25 9.48
C ILE A 92 -0.43 4.54 10.42
N TYR A 93 -1.46 3.92 9.86
CA TYR A 93 -2.51 3.23 10.61
C TYR A 93 -2.61 1.76 10.18
N ASP A 94 -2.36 0.85 11.13
CA ASP A 94 -2.65 -0.57 10.95
C ASP A 94 -4.16 -0.79 10.99
N SER A 95 -4.75 -1.10 9.84
CA SER A 95 -6.20 -1.33 9.74
C SER A 95 -6.67 -2.55 10.53
N ARG A 96 -5.76 -3.49 10.85
CA ARG A 96 -6.08 -4.80 11.44
C ARG A 96 -7.12 -5.60 10.64
N THR A 97 -7.29 -5.28 9.36
CA THR A 97 -8.18 -5.95 8.40
C THR A 97 -7.53 -5.95 7.02
N ILE A 98 -8.26 -6.36 5.98
CA ILE A 98 -7.81 -6.35 4.59
C ILE A 98 -9.02 -6.12 3.67
N SER A 99 -8.78 -5.74 2.41
CA SER A 99 -9.82 -5.61 1.38
C SER A 99 -10.87 -4.56 1.79
N HIS A 100 -12.15 -4.91 1.80
CA HIS A 100 -13.25 -3.97 2.02
C HIS A 100 -13.20 -3.30 3.39
N GLY A 101 -12.74 -4.01 4.44
CA GLY A 101 -12.61 -3.42 5.77
C GLY A 101 -11.63 -2.23 5.77
N GLU A 102 -10.51 -2.39 5.08
CA GLU A 102 -9.50 -1.33 4.90
C GLU A 102 -10.06 -0.19 4.04
N ALA A 103 -10.75 -0.52 2.94
CA ALA A 103 -11.33 0.46 2.04
C ALA A 103 -12.40 1.34 2.71
N VAL A 104 -13.22 0.79 3.62
CA VAL A 104 -14.20 1.56 4.38
C VAL A 104 -13.51 2.60 5.26
N MET A 105 -12.38 2.26 5.88
CA MET A 105 -11.61 3.22 6.70
C MET A 105 -11.07 4.37 5.84
N VAL A 106 -10.51 4.05 4.66
CA VAL A 106 -10.04 5.07 3.68
C VAL A 106 -11.19 5.98 3.25
N LEU A 107 -12.36 5.41 2.95
CA LEU A 107 -13.54 6.18 2.57
C LEU A 107 -14.01 7.12 3.68
N VAL A 108 -14.02 6.65 4.94
CA VAL A 108 -14.39 7.48 6.09
C VAL A 108 -13.38 8.60 6.30
N ALA A 109 -12.07 8.29 6.26
CA ALA A 109 -11.02 9.30 6.38
C ALA A 109 -11.12 10.38 5.30
N SER A 110 -11.36 9.99 4.04
CA SER A 110 -11.57 10.94 2.94
C SER A 110 -12.80 11.82 3.16
N LYS A 111 -13.92 11.27 3.66
CA LYS A 111 -15.10 12.05 4.00
C LYS A 111 -14.84 13.06 5.11
N LEU A 112 -14.12 12.66 6.16
CA LEU A 112 -13.78 13.53 7.29
C LEU A 112 -12.84 14.67 6.84
N LEU A 113 -11.84 14.35 6.01
CA LEU A 113 -10.94 15.35 5.44
C LEU A 113 -11.71 16.39 4.62
N ASN A 114 -12.66 15.96 3.78
CA ASN A 114 -13.53 16.86 3.01
C ASN A 114 -14.46 17.71 3.88
N GLN A 115 -14.69 17.32 5.14
CA GLN A 115 -15.46 18.08 6.13
C GLN A 115 -14.57 19.01 6.98
N GLY A 116 -13.27 19.07 6.71
CA GLY A 116 -12.31 19.91 7.44
C GLY A 116 -11.76 19.28 8.71
N ALA A 117 -11.94 17.97 8.92
CA ALA A 117 -11.26 17.27 10.01
C ALA A 117 -9.74 17.25 9.76
N THR A 118 -8.98 17.44 10.83
CA THR A 118 -7.51 17.37 10.83
C THR A 118 -7.03 16.15 11.59
N MET A 119 -5.79 15.73 11.35
CA MET A 119 -5.16 14.73 12.21
C MET A 119 -4.95 15.31 13.62
N PRO A 120 -5.04 14.49 14.68
CA PRO A 120 -4.66 14.91 16.02
C PRO A 120 -3.18 15.35 16.07
N GLU A 121 -2.86 16.28 16.97
CA GLU A 121 -1.48 16.70 17.27
C GLU A 121 -0.66 15.58 17.93
#